data_AF-A0A1H7WUX9-F1
#
_entry.id   AF-A0A1H7WUX9-F1
#
_cell.length_a   1.000
_cell.length_b   1.000
_cell.length_c   1.000
_cell.angle_alpha   90.00
_cell.angle_beta   90.00
_cell.angle_gamma   90.00
#
_symmetry.space_group_name_H-M   'P 1'
#
loop_
_entity.id
_entity.type
_entity.pdbx_description
1 polymer ?
#
loop_
_entity_poly.entity_id
_entity_poly.type
_entity_poly.pdbx_seq_one_letter_code
_entity_poly.pdbx_strand_id
1 'polypeptide(L)'
;MFKDIQDKELSEEEQKELNEIIKNELKNSLLLLGLLGGLGSKNRRGLGSLTITELTGVNIPADKEQLVKFLEEIKHYGILSESPADIIVKDGEQNAWTTLKTMSHDMQMFRGWGFSFNGGTHKINGYNAEHNSYFNKQNDHDLIYQFLDSPHQSSLPSSFAFGLPRNYGLSNGGHRVEIKFEPRAKTATGNIDKKHKRSRRASSVITHIHQFPNGHFLSIQTIMYGKLFPDNDEVVFSRKIGRHFQEQSTVNFQGYQSNIFDEYKKYLETKQWKLI
;
A
#
# COMPACT_ATOMS: atom_id res chain seq x y z
N MET A 1 0.88 -7.56 29.73
CA MET A 1 -0.57 -7.47 29.43
C MET A 1 -1.16 -8.78 28.93
N PHE A 2 -0.85 -9.31 27.73
CA PHE A 2 -1.38 -10.64 27.32
C PHE A 2 -0.71 -11.86 28.00
N LYS A 3 0.45 -11.68 28.63
CA LYS A 3 1.12 -12.74 29.41
C LYS A 3 0.62 -12.87 30.86
N ASP A 4 -0.04 -11.83 31.40
CA ASP A 4 -0.45 -11.79 32.79
C ASP A 4 -1.89 -12.32 33.01
N ILE A 5 -2.56 -12.75 31.93
CA ILE A 5 -3.93 -13.28 31.92
C ILE A 5 -3.92 -14.82 31.81
N GLN A 6 -2.78 -15.45 31.49
CA GLN A 6 -2.75 -16.90 31.22
C GLN A 6 -2.96 -17.79 32.46
N ASP A 7 -2.86 -17.24 33.68
CA ASP A 7 -2.94 -18.02 34.93
C ASP A 7 -4.12 -17.62 35.84
N LYS A 8 -5.08 -16.82 35.36
CA LYS A 8 -6.25 -16.43 36.15
C LYS A 8 -7.46 -17.26 35.70
N GLU A 9 -7.97 -18.12 36.58
CA GLU A 9 -9.25 -18.79 36.34
C GLU A 9 -10.34 -17.72 36.22
N LEU A 10 -10.87 -17.56 35.00
CA LEU A 10 -12.01 -16.70 34.73
C LEU A 10 -13.27 -17.35 35.29
N SER A 11 -14.15 -16.56 35.87
CA SER A 11 -15.50 -17.00 36.17
C SER A 11 -16.25 -17.41 34.90
N GLU A 12 -17.32 -18.21 35.04
CA GLU A 12 -18.15 -18.61 33.89
C GLU A 12 -18.74 -17.41 33.14
N GLU A 13 -19.04 -16.31 33.85
CA GLU A 13 -19.55 -15.08 33.28
C GLU A 13 -18.48 -14.34 32.47
N GLU A 14 -17.28 -14.18 33.01
CA GLU A 14 -16.13 -13.58 32.29
C GLU A 14 -15.74 -14.42 31.05
N GLN A 15 -15.80 -15.75 31.15
CA GLN A 15 -15.51 -16.64 30.03
C GLN A 15 -16.55 -16.48 28.91
N LYS A 16 -17.83 -16.32 29.27
CA LYS A 16 -18.91 -16.09 28.30
C LYS A 16 -18.77 -14.73 27.60
N GLU A 17 -18.43 -13.68 28.35
CA GLU A 17 -18.17 -12.35 27.80
C GLU A 17 -16.99 -12.37 26.81
N LEU A 18 -15.88 -13.00 27.21
CA LEU A 18 -14.70 -13.14 26.35
C LEU A 18 -15.02 -13.88 25.04
N ASN A 19 -15.80 -14.96 25.11
CA ASN A 19 -16.20 -15.72 23.93
C ASN A 19 -17.04 -14.89 22.95
N GLU A 20 -17.94 -14.04 23.44
CA GLU A 20 -18.72 -13.14 22.58
C GLU A 20 -17.84 -12.01 21.98
N ILE A 21 -16.85 -11.50 22.71
CA ILE A 21 -15.85 -10.56 22.16
C ILE A 21 -15.10 -11.20 21.00
N ILE A 22 -14.49 -12.38 21.21
CA ILE A 22 -13.71 -13.10 20.18
C ILE A 22 -14.56 -13.38 18.94
N LYS A 23 -15.82 -13.81 19.15
CA LYS A 23 -16.76 -14.08 18.06
C LYS A 23 -17.07 -12.82 17.25
N ASN A 24 -17.24 -11.67 17.90
CA ASN A 24 -17.48 -10.40 17.22
C ASN A 24 -16.23 -9.90 16.49
N GLU A 25 -15.03 -10.06 17.07
CA GLU A 25 -13.77 -9.76 16.39
C GLU A 25 -13.57 -10.62 15.13
N LEU A 26 -13.87 -11.93 15.21
CA LEU A 26 -13.78 -12.82 14.06
C LEU A 26 -14.78 -12.41 12.96
N LYS A 27 -16.02 -12.09 13.32
CA LYS A 27 -17.02 -11.59 12.38
C LYS A 27 -16.57 -10.30 11.70
N ASN A 28 -16.12 -9.31 12.47
CA ASN A 28 -15.65 -8.04 11.94
C ASN A 28 -14.43 -8.23 11.04
N SER A 29 -13.51 -9.12 11.42
CA SER A 29 -12.32 -9.45 10.61
C SER A 29 -12.69 -10.06 9.26
N LEU A 30 -13.65 -11.00 9.25
CA LEU A 30 -14.17 -11.60 8.01
C LEU A 30 -14.88 -10.54 7.15
N LEU A 31 -15.71 -9.70 7.76
CA LEU A 31 -16.41 -8.62 7.06
C LEU A 31 -15.42 -7.64 6.43
N LEU A 32 -14.46 -7.13 7.20
CA LEU A 32 -13.42 -6.23 6.68
C LEU A 32 -12.61 -6.89 5.54
N LEU A 33 -12.32 -8.18 5.63
CA LEU A 33 -11.66 -8.92 4.55
C LEU A 33 -12.49 -8.92 3.26
N GLY A 34 -13.82 -9.05 3.35
CA GLY A 34 -14.74 -9.01 2.21
C GLY A 34 -15.19 -7.62 1.77
N LEU A 35 -14.98 -6.59 2.59
CA LEU A 35 -15.35 -5.21 2.27
C LEU A 35 -14.17 -4.38 1.75
N LEU A 36 -12.97 -4.64 2.24
CA LEU A 36 -11.76 -3.84 1.97
C LEU A 36 -10.56 -4.68 1.50
N GLY A 37 -10.70 -6.00 1.45
CA GLY A 37 -9.57 -6.93 1.36
C GLY A 37 -9.67 -7.92 0.21
N GLY A 38 -8.79 -8.91 0.27
CA GLY A 38 -8.71 -9.95 -0.74
C GLY A 38 -7.64 -10.97 -0.43
N LEU A 39 -7.61 -12.06 -1.18
CA LEU A 39 -6.68 -13.17 -1.01
C LEU A 39 -5.76 -13.34 -2.22
N GLY A 40 -4.60 -13.96 -1.98
CA GLY A 40 -3.67 -14.34 -3.03
C GLY A 40 -2.67 -13.25 -3.43
N SER A 41 -1.89 -13.58 -4.47
CA SER A 41 -0.82 -12.69 -4.94
C SER A 41 -1.39 -11.44 -5.58
N LYS A 42 -0.88 -10.26 -5.19
CA LYS A 42 -1.29 -8.94 -5.70
C LYS A 42 -2.67 -8.45 -5.24
N ASN A 43 -3.23 -9.00 -4.16
CA ASN A 43 -4.44 -8.47 -3.50
C ASN A 43 -4.35 -6.98 -3.17
N ARG A 44 -3.20 -6.48 -2.71
CA ARG A 44 -2.96 -5.05 -2.46
C ARG A 44 -2.85 -4.20 -3.73
N ARG A 45 -3.16 -4.77 -4.89
CA ARG A 45 -3.30 -4.07 -6.18
C ARG A 45 -4.67 -4.38 -6.82
N GLY A 46 -5.65 -4.84 -6.04
CA GLY A 46 -7.01 -5.14 -6.48
C GLY A 46 -7.24 -6.54 -7.06
N LEU A 47 -6.20 -7.38 -7.23
CA LEU A 47 -6.37 -8.74 -7.75
C LEU A 47 -6.66 -9.74 -6.63
N GLY A 48 -7.79 -10.45 -6.71
CA GLY A 48 -8.21 -11.36 -5.64
C GLY A 48 -9.03 -10.68 -4.55
N SER A 49 -9.57 -9.49 -4.86
CA SER A 49 -10.67 -8.88 -4.12
C SER A 49 -11.78 -9.90 -3.88
N LEU A 50 -12.25 -9.95 -2.63
CA LEU A 50 -13.37 -10.80 -2.22
C LEU A 50 -14.56 -9.92 -1.89
N THR A 51 -15.76 -10.37 -2.26
CA THR A 51 -16.99 -9.77 -1.76
C THR A 51 -17.77 -10.84 -1.03
N ILE A 52 -18.18 -10.56 0.21
CA ILE A 52 -19.11 -11.41 0.93
C ILE A 52 -20.50 -11.16 0.34
N THR A 53 -21.15 -12.21 -0.14
CA THR A 53 -22.52 -12.14 -0.66
C THR A 53 -23.56 -12.43 0.41
N GLU A 54 -23.20 -13.22 1.43
CA GLU A 54 -24.07 -13.60 2.53
C GLU A 54 -23.23 -13.98 3.77
N LEU A 55 -23.69 -13.57 4.96
CA LEU A 55 -23.16 -14.03 6.24
C LEU A 55 -24.30 -14.09 7.26
N THR A 56 -24.60 -15.28 7.78
CA THR A 56 -25.74 -15.47 8.69
C THR A 56 -25.63 -14.57 9.93
N GLY A 57 -26.69 -13.81 10.20
CA GLY A 57 -26.76 -12.90 11.36
C GLY A 57 -26.03 -11.58 11.16
N VAL A 58 -25.64 -11.22 9.93
CA VAL A 58 -25.03 -9.93 9.59
C VAL A 58 -25.68 -9.37 8.33
N ASN A 59 -26.04 -8.09 8.36
CA ASN A 59 -26.48 -7.37 7.17
C ASN A 59 -25.27 -6.95 6.35
N ILE A 60 -25.13 -7.50 5.16
CA ILE A 60 -24.08 -7.10 4.21
C ILE A 60 -24.52 -5.82 3.50
N PRO A 61 -23.65 -4.79 3.41
CA PRO A 61 -23.95 -3.57 2.67
C PRO A 61 -24.39 -3.84 1.23
N ALA A 62 -25.59 -3.37 0.86
CA ALA A 62 -26.13 -3.56 -0.49
C ALA A 62 -25.67 -2.48 -1.49
N ASP A 63 -25.15 -1.37 -0.97
CA ASP A 63 -24.72 -0.20 -1.74
C ASP A 63 -23.60 0.56 -1.01
N LYS A 64 -23.13 1.64 -1.64
CA LYS A 64 -22.02 2.46 -1.16
C LYS A 64 -22.37 3.16 0.15
N GLU A 65 -23.58 3.69 0.25
CA GLU A 65 -24.05 4.43 1.41
C GLU A 65 -24.11 3.52 2.65
N GLN A 66 -24.63 2.31 2.48
CA GLN A 66 -24.62 1.28 3.53
C GLN A 66 -23.20 0.82 3.88
N LEU A 67 -22.30 0.75 2.89
CA LEU A 67 -20.90 0.37 3.13
C LEU A 67 -20.17 1.42 3.97
N VAL A 68 -20.35 2.70 3.64
CA VAL A 68 -19.80 3.83 4.41
C VAL A 68 -20.29 3.76 5.85
N LYS A 69 -21.62 3.71 6.02
CA LYS A 69 -22.24 3.63 7.34
C LYS A 69 -21.73 2.42 8.14
N PHE A 70 -21.59 1.27 7.49
CA PHE A 70 -21.07 0.07 8.13
C PHE A 70 -19.64 0.30 8.64
N LEU A 71 -18.76 0.89 7.82
CA LEU A 71 -17.37 1.14 8.19
C LEU A 71 -17.24 2.15 9.35
N GLU A 72 -18.09 3.17 9.40
CA GLU A 72 -18.16 4.15 10.49
C GLU A 72 -18.61 3.50 11.83
N GLU A 73 -19.47 2.48 11.76
CA GLU A 73 -20.03 1.79 12.93
C GLU A 73 -19.13 0.63 13.44
N ILE A 74 -18.09 0.24 12.70
CA ILE A 74 -17.16 -0.82 13.13
C ILE A 74 -16.43 -0.35 14.39
N LYS A 75 -16.70 -1.03 15.49
CA LYS A 75 -15.94 -0.85 16.72
C LYS A 75 -14.52 -1.34 16.53
N HIS A 76 -13.57 -0.46 16.81
CA HIS A 76 -12.17 -0.83 16.92
C HIS A 76 -11.84 -1.22 18.37
N TYR A 77 -11.00 -2.25 18.52
CA TYR A 77 -10.60 -2.78 19.82
C TYR A 77 -9.06 -2.76 19.96
N GLY A 78 -8.57 -2.67 21.19
CA GLY A 78 -7.14 -2.78 21.51
C GLY A 78 -6.27 -1.63 21.01
N ILE A 79 -5.11 -1.95 20.43
CA ILE A 79 -4.11 -0.98 19.92
C ILE A 79 -4.66 -0.12 18.77
N LEU A 80 -5.80 -0.50 18.18
CA LEU A 80 -6.46 0.19 17.08
C LEU A 80 -7.61 1.08 17.57
N SER A 81 -7.60 1.58 18.81
CA SER A 81 -8.66 2.46 19.33
C SER A 81 -8.83 3.77 18.54
N GLU A 82 -7.86 4.11 17.67
CA GLU A 82 -7.94 5.18 16.68
C GLU A 82 -8.14 4.59 15.28
N SER A 83 -8.78 5.34 14.37
CA SER A 83 -8.96 4.90 12.98
C SER A 83 -7.59 4.56 12.37
N PRO A 84 -7.34 3.29 12.00
CA PRO A 84 -5.99 2.86 11.61
C PRO A 84 -5.69 3.16 10.14
N ALA A 85 -6.64 3.72 9.39
CA ALA A 85 -6.53 3.96 7.97
C ALA A 85 -7.50 5.03 7.48
N ASP A 86 -7.11 5.69 6.39
CA ASP A 86 -8.06 6.42 5.53
C ASP A 86 -8.68 5.45 4.52
N ILE A 87 -9.98 5.58 4.25
CA ILE A 87 -10.67 4.83 3.19
C ILE A 87 -11.14 5.81 2.12
N ILE A 88 -10.74 5.56 0.88
CA ILE A 88 -11.06 6.44 -0.24
C ILE A 88 -11.73 5.60 -1.31
N VAL A 89 -12.86 6.08 -1.82
CA VAL A 89 -13.68 5.36 -2.78
C VAL A 89 -13.92 6.14 -4.06
N LYS A 90 -14.13 5.42 -5.15
CA LYS A 90 -14.56 5.97 -6.44
C LYS A 90 -15.54 5.01 -7.09
N ASP A 91 -16.65 5.53 -7.58
CA ASP A 91 -17.64 4.74 -8.29
C ASP A 91 -16.98 4.04 -9.48
N GLY A 92 -17.24 2.75 -9.59
CA GLY A 92 -16.65 1.89 -10.59
C GLY A 92 -17.30 2.06 -11.95
N GLU A 93 -16.69 1.43 -12.93
CA GLU A 93 -17.19 1.42 -14.29
C GLU A 93 -18.05 0.16 -14.54
N GLN A 94 -18.28 -0.16 -15.81
CA GLN A 94 -19.15 -1.24 -16.27
C GLN A 94 -18.81 -2.63 -15.70
N ASN A 95 -17.55 -2.88 -15.34
CA ASN A 95 -17.11 -4.16 -14.79
C ASN A 95 -15.87 -4.02 -13.90
N ALA A 96 -15.52 -5.11 -13.22
CA ALA A 96 -14.36 -5.16 -12.33
C ALA A 96 -13.03 -4.84 -13.02
N TRP A 97 -12.84 -5.23 -14.29
CA TRP A 97 -11.59 -5.01 -15.00
C TRP A 97 -11.38 -3.55 -15.40
N THR A 98 -12.42 -2.89 -15.89
CA THR A 98 -12.35 -1.46 -16.22
C THR A 98 -12.17 -0.63 -14.96
N THR A 99 -12.89 -0.98 -13.89
CA THR A 99 -12.74 -0.39 -12.55
C THR A 99 -11.29 -0.53 -12.03
N LEU A 100 -10.74 -1.75 -12.09
CA LEU A 100 -9.35 -2.04 -11.71
C LEU A 100 -8.35 -1.25 -12.56
N LYS A 101 -8.58 -1.16 -13.87
CA LYS A 101 -7.72 -0.44 -14.82
C LYS A 101 -7.68 1.05 -14.49
N THR A 102 -8.83 1.68 -14.27
CA THR A 102 -8.94 3.12 -13.99
C THR A 102 -8.26 3.48 -12.67
N MET A 103 -8.54 2.73 -11.61
CA MET A 103 -7.85 2.91 -10.34
C MET A 103 -6.34 2.64 -10.44
N SER A 104 -5.92 1.60 -11.15
CA SER A 104 -4.50 1.32 -11.37
C SER A 104 -3.81 2.39 -12.20
N HIS A 105 -4.55 3.04 -13.10
CA HIS A 105 -4.08 4.16 -13.90
C HIS A 105 -3.84 5.38 -13.00
N ASP A 106 -4.82 5.77 -12.18
CA ASP A 106 -4.69 6.90 -11.24
C ASP A 106 -3.46 6.72 -10.32
N MET A 107 -3.28 5.53 -9.72
CA MET A 107 -2.11 5.25 -8.87
C MET A 107 -0.78 5.28 -9.67
N GLN A 108 -0.77 4.83 -10.92
CA GLN A 108 0.43 4.87 -11.78
C GLN A 108 0.77 6.29 -12.19
N MET A 109 -0.22 7.10 -12.55
CA MET A 109 -0.04 8.50 -12.93
C MET A 109 0.52 9.29 -11.76
N PHE A 110 -0.01 9.08 -10.54
CA PHE A 110 0.52 9.69 -9.34
C PHE A 110 2.01 9.41 -9.11
N ARG A 111 2.40 8.13 -9.07
CA ARG A 111 3.76 7.76 -8.64
C ARG A 111 4.79 7.67 -9.77
N GLY A 112 4.34 7.61 -11.02
CA GLY A 112 5.18 7.31 -12.18
C GLY A 112 5.67 8.56 -12.89
N TRP A 113 6.93 8.54 -13.31
CA TRP A 113 7.49 9.57 -14.19
C TRP A 113 7.10 9.38 -15.67
N GLY A 114 6.93 8.11 -16.07
CA GLY A 114 6.69 7.71 -17.46
C GLY A 114 7.97 7.48 -18.24
N PHE A 115 7.80 7.02 -19.49
CA PHE A 115 8.89 6.80 -20.43
C PHE A 115 8.78 7.82 -21.57
N SER A 116 9.89 8.43 -21.95
CA SER A 116 9.98 9.21 -23.19
C SER A 116 10.44 8.30 -24.33
N PHE A 117 9.78 8.42 -25.47
CA PHE A 117 10.24 7.82 -26.73
C PHE A 117 10.74 8.95 -27.62
N ASN A 118 12.00 8.85 -28.07
CA ASN A 118 12.65 9.81 -28.99
C ASN A 118 12.62 11.28 -28.53
N GLY A 119 12.76 11.54 -27.22
CA GLY A 119 12.76 12.91 -26.68
C GLY A 119 11.39 13.58 -26.65
N GLY A 120 10.31 12.84 -26.94
CA GLY A 120 8.94 13.32 -26.81
C GLY A 120 8.43 13.35 -25.37
N THR A 121 7.18 13.76 -25.18
CA THR A 121 6.50 13.80 -23.88
C THR A 121 6.54 12.43 -23.19
N HIS A 122 6.84 12.42 -21.89
CA HIS A 122 6.81 11.19 -21.09
C HIS A 122 5.39 10.61 -21.04
N LYS A 123 5.29 9.29 -21.23
CA LYS A 123 4.01 8.59 -21.24
C LYS A 123 3.94 7.44 -20.24
N ILE A 124 2.74 7.19 -19.73
CA ILE A 124 2.37 6.04 -18.90
C ILE A 124 1.18 5.37 -19.57
N ASN A 125 1.35 4.12 -20.03
CA ASN A 125 0.31 3.36 -20.75
C ASN A 125 -0.34 4.15 -21.91
N GLY A 126 0.44 4.97 -22.63
CA GLY A 126 -0.03 5.78 -23.76
C GLY A 126 -0.53 7.18 -23.42
N TYR A 127 -0.75 7.48 -22.14
CA TYR A 127 -1.20 8.81 -21.67
C TYR A 127 -0.02 9.67 -21.27
N ASN A 128 -0.13 10.99 -21.43
CA ASN A 128 0.90 11.93 -20.97
C ASN A 128 1.06 11.83 -19.45
N ALA A 129 2.29 11.68 -18.98
CA ALA A 129 2.57 11.58 -17.55
C ALA A 129 2.27 12.91 -16.84
N GLU A 130 1.82 12.82 -15.58
CA GLU A 130 1.48 13.98 -14.75
C GLU A 130 2.64 14.32 -13.81
N HIS A 131 3.61 15.10 -14.29
CA HIS A 131 4.82 15.41 -13.50
C HIS A 131 4.57 16.29 -12.27
N ASN A 132 3.38 16.89 -12.15
CA ASN A 132 2.94 17.73 -11.04
C ASN A 132 1.97 17.02 -10.09
N SER A 133 1.82 15.71 -10.16
CA SER A 133 0.85 14.98 -9.34
C SER A 133 1.15 15.00 -7.83
N TYR A 134 2.38 15.35 -7.45
CA TYR A 134 2.80 15.62 -6.07
C TYR A 134 4.05 16.54 -6.10
N PHE A 135 4.27 17.32 -5.05
CA PHE A 135 5.21 18.45 -5.02
C PHE A 135 6.65 18.04 -5.36
N ASN A 136 7.14 16.97 -4.74
CA ASN A 136 8.54 16.53 -4.87
C ASN A 136 8.79 15.56 -6.04
N LYS A 137 7.86 15.43 -7.01
CA LYS A 137 7.94 14.37 -8.01
C LYS A 137 9.16 14.44 -8.94
N GLN A 138 9.55 15.64 -9.35
CA GLN A 138 10.79 15.86 -10.12
C GLN A 138 12.02 15.48 -9.28
N ASN A 139 12.08 15.94 -8.02
CA ASN A 139 13.19 15.63 -7.12
C ASN A 139 13.32 14.12 -6.88
N ASP A 140 12.20 13.43 -6.65
CA ASP A 140 12.13 11.97 -6.53
C ASP A 140 12.69 11.27 -7.79
N HIS A 141 12.35 11.78 -8.98
CA HIS A 141 12.87 11.26 -10.25
C HIS A 141 14.36 11.53 -10.41
N ASP A 142 14.82 12.73 -10.13
CA ASP A 142 16.22 13.11 -10.31
C ASP A 142 17.12 12.39 -9.31
N LEU A 143 16.61 12.16 -8.09
CA LEU A 143 17.29 11.35 -7.07
C LEU A 143 17.60 9.94 -7.58
N ILE A 144 16.69 9.32 -8.35
CA ILE A 144 16.92 8.02 -8.98
C ILE A 144 18.12 8.05 -9.95
N TYR A 145 18.32 9.16 -10.68
CA TYR A 145 19.51 9.34 -11.53
C TYR A 145 20.75 9.68 -10.71
N GLN A 146 20.63 10.47 -9.64
CA GLN A 146 21.74 10.78 -8.74
C GLN A 146 22.35 9.53 -8.11
N PHE A 147 21.55 8.49 -7.83
CA PHE A 147 22.08 7.18 -7.39
C PHE A 147 23.04 6.53 -8.41
N LEU A 148 22.93 6.84 -9.71
CA LEU A 148 23.86 6.34 -10.73
C LEU A 148 25.22 7.03 -10.65
N ASP A 149 25.21 8.34 -10.38
CA ASP A 149 26.42 9.17 -10.37
C ASP A 149 27.12 9.15 -9.00
N SER A 150 26.32 9.15 -7.93
CA SER A 150 26.77 9.04 -6.55
C SER A 150 25.89 8.03 -5.81
N PRO A 151 26.36 6.80 -5.55
CA PRO A 151 25.55 5.76 -4.94
C PRO A 151 25.22 6.05 -3.47
N HIS A 152 25.93 6.96 -2.80
CA HIS A 152 25.74 7.27 -1.37
C HIS A 152 24.80 8.47 -1.16
N GLN A 153 23.54 8.30 -1.53
CA GLN A 153 22.51 9.30 -1.25
C GLN A 153 22.05 9.22 0.22
N SER A 154 21.70 10.38 0.79
CA SER A 154 21.16 10.49 2.16
C SER A 154 19.64 10.41 2.22
N SER A 155 18.96 10.45 1.08
CA SER A 155 17.51 10.46 0.98
C SER A 155 17.01 9.42 -0.01
N LEU A 156 15.70 9.18 0.02
CA LEU A 156 15.03 8.24 -0.86
C LEU A 156 13.75 8.85 -1.43
N PRO A 157 13.30 8.36 -2.61
CA PRO A 157 12.09 8.87 -3.22
C PRO A 157 10.86 8.67 -2.31
N SER A 158 10.10 9.74 -2.12
CA SER A 158 8.77 9.80 -1.49
C SER A 158 7.88 8.63 -1.92
N SER A 159 7.90 8.31 -3.22
CA SER A 159 7.09 7.25 -3.84
C SER A 159 7.42 5.82 -3.37
N PHE A 160 8.50 5.60 -2.62
CA PHE A 160 8.80 4.29 -2.00
C PHE A 160 7.75 3.91 -0.95
N ALA A 161 6.93 4.86 -0.50
CA ALA A 161 5.79 4.59 0.36
C ALA A 161 4.79 3.58 -0.23
N PHE A 162 4.70 3.50 -1.56
CA PHE A 162 3.86 2.53 -2.26
C PHE A 162 4.55 1.15 -2.44
N GLY A 163 5.59 0.89 -1.64
CA GLY A 163 6.21 -0.42 -1.49
C GLY A 163 7.49 -0.63 -2.29
N LEU A 164 8.21 -1.68 -1.89
CA LEU A 164 9.46 -2.19 -2.45
C LEU A 164 9.38 -3.73 -2.58
N PRO A 165 10.15 -4.38 -3.47
CA PRO A 165 11.21 -3.82 -4.32
C PRO A 165 10.70 -2.95 -5.45
N ARG A 166 11.57 -2.05 -5.91
CA ARG A 166 11.34 -1.25 -7.12
C ARG A 166 12.51 -1.37 -8.07
N ASN A 167 12.18 -1.65 -9.33
CA ASN A 167 13.14 -1.69 -10.42
C ASN A 167 12.92 -0.47 -11.32
N TYR A 168 14.01 0.13 -11.76
CA TYR A 168 14.00 1.22 -12.72
C TYR A 168 14.81 0.81 -13.95
N GLY A 169 14.23 1.02 -15.13
CA GLY A 169 14.95 0.97 -16.40
C GLY A 169 15.20 2.40 -16.86
N LEU A 170 16.45 2.83 -16.79
CA LEU A 170 16.89 4.20 -17.05
C LEU A 170 17.67 4.26 -18.37
N SER A 171 17.64 5.42 -19.01
CA SER A 171 18.54 5.74 -20.12
C SER A 171 19.57 6.73 -19.62
N ASN A 172 20.85 6.36 -19.61
CA ASN A 172 21.95 7.25 -19.23
C ASN A 172 23.00 7.26 -20.34
N GLY A 173 23.24 8.42 -20.95
CA GLY A 173 24.20 8.57 -22.06
C GLY A 173 23.93 7.66 -23.26
N GLY A 174 22.66 7.34 -23.55
CA GLY A 174 22.27 6.40 -24.62
C GLY A 174 22.37 4.93 -24.24
N HIS A 175 22.83 4.59 -23.04
CA HIS A 175 22.89 3.22 -22.54
C HIS A 175 21.72 2.93 -21.58
N ARG A 176 21.13 1.74 -21.73
CA ARG A 176 20.10 1.26 -20.80
C ARG A 176 20.77 0.76 -19.52
N VAL A 177 20.38 1.35 -18.40
CA VAL A 177 20.81 0.94 -17.07
C VAL A 177 19.60 0.42 -16.30
N GLU A 178 19.75 -0.72 -15.65
CA GLU A 178 18.73 -1.24 -14.73
C GLU A 178 19.25 -1.15 -13.30
N ILE A 179 18.43 -0.58 -12.42
CA ILE A 179 18.71 -0.50 -10.99
C ILE A 179 17.53 -1.02 -10.19
N LYS A 180 17.81 -1.42 -8.95
CA LYS A 180 16.85 -2.00 -8.02
C LYS A 180 17.06 -1.44 -6.62
N PHE A 181 15.95 -1.17 -5.95
CA PHE A 181 15.91 -0.82 -4.54
C PHE A 181 15.14 -1.90 -3.77
N GLU A 182 15.76 -2.43 -2.72
CA GLU A 182 15.23 -3.51 -1.88
C GLU A 182 15.41 -3.17 -0.41
N PRO A 183 14.41 -3.42 0.46
CA PRO A 183 14.64 -3.34 1.89
C PRO A 183 15.63 -4.43 2.32
N ARG A 184 16.34 -4.19 3.41
CA ARG A 184 17.14 -5.18 4.12
C ARG A 184 16.92 -4.99 5.62
N ALA A 185 16.43 -6.06 6.25
CA ALA A 185 16.18 -6.07 7.68
C ALA A 185 17.50 -6.12 8.47
N LYS A 186 17.58 -5.34 9.53
CA LYS A 186 18.58 -5.48 10.58
C LYS A 186 17.92 -5.94 11.87
N THR A 187 18.67 -6.74 12.62
CA THR A 187 18.36 -7.11 14.00
C THR A 187 18.37 -5.89 14.91
N ALA A 188 17.84 -6.02 16.13
CA ALA A 188 17.88 -4.95 17.14
C ALA A 188 19.31 -4.49 17.49
N THR A 189 20.32 -5.35 17.29
CA THR A 189 21.73 -5.02 17.49
C THR A 189 22.41 -4.42 16.25
N GLY A 190 21.65 -4.10 15.19
CA GLY A 190 22.15 -3.50 13.95
C GLY A 190 22.79 -4.47 12.95
N ASN A 191 22.85 -5.77 13.26
CA ASN A 191 23.41 -6.77 12.33
C ASN A 191 22.38 -7.15 11.26
N ILE A 192 22.81 -7.42 10.03
CA ILE A 192 21.94 -7.92 8.95
C ILE A 192 21.22 -9.19 9.40
N ASP A 193 19.89 -9.19 9.31
CA ASP A 193 19.09 -10.37 9.61
C ASP A 193 19.16 -11.36 8.44
N LYS A 194 20.15 -12.26 8.49
CA LYS A 194 20.34 -13.30 7.47
C LYS A 194 19.25 -14.37 7.50
N LYS A 195 18.52 -14.51 8.62
CA LYS A 195 17.47 -15.53 8.81
C LYS A 195 16.13 -15.04 8.27
N HIS A 196 15.75 -13.80 8.58
CA HIS A 196 14.50 -13.18 8.13
C HIS A 196 14.77 -12.14 7.05
N LYS A 197 15.20 -12.62 5.87
CA LYS A 197 15.44 -11.76 4.69
C LYS A 197 14.17 -11.01 4.31
N ARG A 198 14.02 -9.77 4.78
CA ARG A 198 12.98 -8.86 4.31
C ARG A 198 13.40 -8.36 2.93
N SER A 199 13.01 -9.07 1.87
CA SER A 199 13.27 -8.66 0.48
C SER A 199 12.16 -7.76 -0.10
N ARG A 200 11.06 -7.59 0.64
CA ARG A 200 9.87 -6.86 0.18
C ARG A 200 9.31 -6.02 1.31
N ARG A 201 8.88 -4.82 0.96
CA ARG A 201 8.11 -3.92 1.83
C ARG A 201 6.77 -3.69 1.17
N ALA A 202 5.73 -4.12 1.87
CA ALA A 202 4.37 -3.94 1.46
C ALA A 202 4.02 -2.44 1.33
N SER A 203 3.38 -2.01 0.22
CA SER A 203 2.64 -0.73 0.17
C SER A 203 1.70 -0.60 1.37
N SER A 204 1.58 0.61 1.93
CA SER A 204 0.58 0.95 2.95
C SER A 204 -0.81 1.16 2.35
N VAL A 205 -0.90 1.24 1.02
CA VAL A 205 -2.17 1.29 0.28
C VAL A 205 -2.59 -0.13 -0.07
N ILE A 206 -3.76 -0.53 0.40
CA ILE A 206 -4.51 -1.71 -0.01
C ILE A 206 -5.56 -1.25 -1.01
N THR A 207 -5.90 -2.12 -1.94
CA THR A 207 -6.74 -1.77 -3.07
C THR A 207 -7.74 -2.88 -3.28
N HIS A 208 -9.02 -2.53 -3.37
CA HIS A 208 -10.12 -3.47 -3.45
C HIS A 208 -11.14 -3.03 -4.51
N ILE A 209 -11.64 -3.99 -5.29
CA ILE A 209 -12.76 -3.80 -6.20
C ILE A 209 -13.97 -4.48 -5.56
N HIS A 210 -14.86 -3.67 -4.99
CA HIS A 210 -16.08 -4.16 -4.38
C HIS A 210 -17.18 -4.28 -5.45
N GLN A 211 -17.98 -5.34 -5.39
CA GLN A 211 -19.14 -5.53 -6.25
C GLN A 211 -20.39 -5.67 -5.39
N PHE A 212 -21.32 -4.75 -5.52
CA PHE A 212 -22.59 -4.80 -4.82
C PHE A 212 -23.56 -5.82 -5.44
N PRO A 213 -24.59 -6.27 -4.70
CA PRO A 213 -25.59 -7.21 -5.21
C PRO A 213 -26.31 -6.75 -6.49
N ASN A 214 -26.46 -5.44 -6.68
CA ASN A 214 -27.06 -4.86 -7.88
C ASN A 214 -26.11 -4.84 -9.11
N GLY A 215 -24.89 -5.35 -8.96
CA GLY A 215 -23.87 -5.37 -10.01
C GLY A 215 -23.04 -4.10 -10.13
N HIS A 216 -23.30 -3.07 -9.30
CA HIS A 216 -22.48 -1.87 -9.24
C HIS A 216 -21.10 -2.18 -8.65
N PHE A 217 -20.05 -1.56 -9.20
CA PHE A 217 -18.69 -1.72 -8.72
C PHE A 217 -18.22 -0.47 -7.99
N LEU A 218 -17.35 -0.64 -6.99
CA LEU A 218 -16.70 0.45 -6.27
C LEU A 218 -15.21 0.17 -6.20
N SER A 219 -14.40 1.14 -6.60
CA SER A 219 -12.97 1.11 -6.31
C SER A 219 -12.75 1.62 -4.90
N ILE A 220 -12.02 0.87 -4.09
CA ILE A 220 -11.69 1.22 -2.71
C ILE A 220 -10.17 1.19 -2.55
N GLN A 221 -9.63 2.24 -1.94
CA GLN A 221 -8.24 2.30 -1.49
C GLN A 221 -8.19 2.55 0.02
N THR A 222 -7.59 1.62 0.75
CA THR A 222 -7.37 1.74 2.19
C THR A 222 -5.92 2.12 2.44
N ILE A 223 -5.68 3.31 2.97
CA ILE A 223 -4.35 3.84 3.27
C ILE A 223 -4.09 3.64 4.77
N MET A 224 -3.34 2.60 5.09
CA MET A 224 -2.99 2.26 6.48
C MET A 224 -1.99 3.26 7.04
N TYR A 225 -2.27 3.76 8.25
CA TYR A 225 -1.30 4.52 9.03
C TYR A 225 -0.27 3.58 9.64
N GLY A 226 1.00 3.99 9.62
CA GLY A 226 2.07 3.22 10.22
C GLY A 226 3.44 3.65 9.73
N LYS A 227 4.48 3.28 10.49
CA LYS A 227 5.87 3.52 10.11
C LYS A 227 6.15 2.87 8.76
N LEU A 228 6.71 3.63 7.83
CA LEU A 228 6.98 3.12 6.49
C LEU A 228 8.04 2.00 6.53
N PHE A 229 9.07 2.22 7.34
CA PHE A 229 10.17 1.31 7.60
C PHE A 229 10.40 1.22 9.11
N PRO A 230 10.71 0.03 9.65
CA PRO A 230 11.24 -0.08 11.01
C PRO A 230 12.54 0.69 11.16
N ASP A 231 12.83 1.19 12.37
CA ASP A 231 13.90 2.17 12.61
C ASP A 231 15.31 1.66 12.24
N ASN A 232 15.49 0.33 12.20
CA ASN A 232 16.77 -0.31 11.89
C ASN A 232 16.87 -0.84 10.45
N ASP A 233 15.80 -0.75 9.64
CA ASP A 233 15.86 -1.22 8.25
C ASP A 233 16.68 -0.27 7.37
N GLU A 234 17.32 -0.82 6.34
CA GLU A 234 18.00 -0.07 5.29
C GLU A 234 17.45 -0.44 3.91
N VAL A 235 17.74 0.37 2.89
CA VAL A 235 17.44 0.04 1.50
C VAL A 235 18.74 -0.11 0.76
N VAL A 236 18.85 -1.26 0.12
CA VAL A 236 19.95 -1.64 -0.72
C VAL A 236 19.66 -1.10 -2.11
N PHE A 237 20.56 -0.25 -2.59
CA PHE A 237 20.64 0.15 -3.99
C PHE A 237 21.53 -0.84 -4.73
N SER A 238 21.02 -1.42 -5.80
CA SER A 238 21.74 -2.37 -6.64
C SER A 238 21.67 -1.98 -8.11
N ARG A 239 22.77 -2.18 -8.84
CA ARG A 239 22.85 -2.01 -10.30
C ARG A 239 22.95 -3.36 -10.98
N LYS A 240 22.30 -3.51 -12.13
CA LYS A 240 22.44 -4.72 -12.95
C LYS A 240 23.76 -4.69 -13.70
N ILE A 241 24.60 -5.69 -13.45
CA ILE A 241 25.88 -5.91 -14.12
C ILE A 241 25.84 -7.32 -14.70
N GLY A 242 25.85 -7.41 -16.04
CA GLY A 242 25.58 -8.66 -16.75
C GLY A 242 24.17 -9.19 -16.45
N ARG A 243 24.08 -10.41 -15.91
CA ARG A 243 22.81 -11.07 -15.57
C ARG A 243 22.36 -10.87 -14.11
N HIS A 244 23.16 -10.21 -13.29
CA HIS A 244 22.93 -10.13 -11.85
C HIS A 244 22.85 -8.69 -11.35
N PHE A 245 22.04 -8.47 -10.32
CA PHE A 245 22.08 -7.22 -9.55
C PHE A 245 23.21 -7.30 -8.53
N GLN A 246 24.07 -6.29 -8.53
CA GLN A 246 25.16 -6.14 -7.58
C GLN A 246 24.85 -4.92 -6.69
N GLU A 247 24.91 -5.13 -5.38
CA GLU A 247 24.79 -4.07 -4.38
C GLU A 247 25.86 -3.00 -4.62
N GLN A 248 25.44 -1.74 -4.60
CA GLN A 248 26.33 -0.59 -4.78
C GLN A 248 26.44 0.22 -3.50
N SER A 249 25.33 0.37 -2.77
CA SER A 249 25.28 1.12 -1.51
C SER A 249 24.02 0.77 -0.72
N THR A 250 23.96 1.31 0.49
CA THR A 250 22.79 1.25 1.37
C THR A 250 22.44 2.62 1.91
N VAL A 251 21.14 2.86 2.09
CA VAL A 251 20.60 4.07 2.71
C VAL A 251 19.81 3.68 3.96
N ASN A 252 20.11 4.31 5.10
CA ASN A 252 19.40 4.10 6.36
C ASN A 252 18.13 4.98 6.44
N PHE A 253 17.08 4.48 7.09
CA PHE A 253 15.75 5.09 7.08
C PHE A 253 15.31 5.77 8.37
N GLN A 254 16.21 6.01 9.31
CA GLN A 254 15.81 6.40 10.65
C GLN A 254 14.87 7.62 10.59
N GLY A 255 13.59 7.39 10.90
CA GLY A 255 12.54 8.42 10.86
C GLY A 255 11.96 8.79 9.49
N TYR A 256 12.00 7.95 8.45
CA TYR A 256 11.32 8.27 7.18
C TYR A 256 9.83 8.51 7.40
N GLN A 257 9.46 9.79 7.31
CA GLN A 257 8.10 10.30 7.28
C GLN A 257 7.90 10.95 5.93
N SER A 258 6.83 10.58 5.24
CA SER A 258 6.51 11.15 3.95
C SER A 258 5.05 11.54 3.97
N ASN A 259 4.79 12.81 3.70
CA ASN A 259 3.44 13.36 3.52
C ASN A 259 2.84 12.96 2.16
N ILE A 260 3.50 12.04 1.44
CA ILE A 260 3.08 11.58 0.11
C ILE A 260 1.66 11.01 0.11
N PHE A 261 1.17 10.46 1.24
CA PHE A 261 -0.21 9.98 1.32
C PHE A 261 -1.24 11.12 1.43
N ASP A 262 -0.88 12.26 2.03
CA ASP A 262 -1.75 13.44 2.01
C ASP A 262 -1.79 14.07 0.62
N GLU A 263 -0.64 14.11 -0.07
CA GLU A 263 -0.58 14.54 -1.47
C GLU A 263 -1.32 13.56 -2.38
N TYR A 264 -1.26 12.26 -2.08
CA TYR A 264 -2.00 11.24 -2.81
C TYR A 264 -3.51 11.38 -2.62
N LYS A 265 -3.99 11.64 -1.40
CA LYS A 265 -5.40 11.95 -1.12
C LYS A 265 -5.87 13.14 -1.95
N LYS A 266 -5.15 14.26 -1.87
CA LYS A 266 -5.46 15.47 -2.66
C LYS A 266 -5.47 15.19 -4.16
N TYR A 267 -4.50 14.41 -4.64
CA TYR A 267 -4.46 13.98 -6.03
C TYR A 267 -5.71 13.19 -6.42
N LEU A 268 -6.09 12.19 -5.61
CA LEU A 268 -7.25 11.36 -5.86
C LEU A 268 -8.57 12.16 -5.84
N GLU A 269 -8.69 13.19 -4.98
CA GLU A 269 -9.84 14.11 -5.00
C GLU A 269 -9.99 14.79 -6.37
N THR A 270 -8.90 15.23 -7.01
CA THR A 270 -8.95 15.77 -8.39
C THR A 270 -9.42 14.76 -9.43
N LYS A 271 -9.33 13.47 -9.10
CA LYS A 271 -9.79 12.34 -9.92
C LYS A 271 -11.16 11.81 -9.49
N GLN A 272 -11.93 12.60 -8.75
CA GLN A 272 -13.29 12.30 -8.28
C GLN A 272 -13.38 11.13 -7.28
N TRP A 273 -12.28 10.80 -6.62
CA TRP A 273 -12.31 9.94 -5.45
C TRP A 273 -12.82 10.72 -4.24
N LYS A 274 -13.45 10.03 -3.30
CA LYS A 274 -13.99 10.61 -2.07
C LYS A 274 -13.44 9.88 -0.86
N LEU A 275 -12.90 10.63 0.08
CA LEU A 275 -12.62 10.13 1.43
C LEU A 275 -13.96 9.84 2.11
N ILE A 276 -14.05 8.69 2.80
CA ILE A 276 -15.20 8.26 3.59
C ILE A 276 -14.77 7.93 5.01
#